data_AF-A0A9X2TJ27-F1
#
_entry.id   AF-A0A9X2TJ27-F1
#
_cell.length_a   1.000
_cell.length_b   1.000
_cell.length_c   1.000
_cell.angle_alpha   90.00
_cell.angle_beta   90.00
_cell.angle_gamma   90.00
#
_symmetry.space_group_name_H-M   'P 1'
#
loop_
_entity.id
_entity.type
_entity.pdbx_description
1 polymer ?
#
loop_
_entity_poly.entity_id
_entity_poly.type
_entity_poly.pdbx_seq_one_letter_code
_entity_poly.pdbx_strand_id
1 'polypeptide(L)'
;MLEEHEQEVPNIHNLITLYGRAEERLPDEETIDVDLLERLNQLYIDARYPGERGLMPEGKPSQEEGRGFRAFAENVLDTIRQHLQEKK
;
A
#
# COMPACT_ATOMS: atom_id res chain seq x y z
N MET A 1 2.39 10.47 8.12
CA MET A 1 0.94 10.42 8.42
C MET A 1 0.68 10.07 9.88
N LEU A 2 0.58 8.80 10.32
CA LEU A 2 0.23 8.52 11.73
C LEU A 2 1.27 9.06 12.74
N GLU A 3 2.55 8.73 12.55
CA GLU A 3 3.64 9.20 13.41
C GLU A 3 3.81 10.73 13.40
N GLU A 4 3.67 11.36 12.23
CA GLU A 4 3.66 12.82 12.05
C GLU A 4 2.59 13.50 12.92
N HIS A 5 1.48 12.80 13.17
CA HIS A 5 0.37 13.28 13.98
C HIS A 5 0.36 12.66 15.40
N GLU A 6 1.50 12.15 15.88
CA GLU A 6 1.69 11.56 17.21
C GLU A 6 0.72 10.39 17.52
N GLN A 7 0.24 9.71 16.48
CA GLN A 7 -0.62 8.54 16.63
C GLN A 7 0.20 7.25 16.72
N GLU A 8 -0.31 6.29 17.49
CA GLU A 8 0.29 4.95 17.57
C GLU A 8 0.29 4.27 16.19
N VAL A 9 1.47 3.89 15.73
CA VAL A 9 1.63 3.15 14.48
C VAL A 9 1.53 1.65 14.77
N PRO A 10 0.48 0.96 14.30
CA PRO A 10 0.32 -0.46 14.55
C PRO A 10 1.41 -1.26 13.81
N ASN A 11 2.01 -2.24 14.47
CA ASN A 11 2.97 -3.16 13.85
C ASN A 11 2.23 -4.28 13.08
N ILE A 12 1.64 -3.91 11.93
CA ILE A 12 0.84 -4.80 11.07
C ILE A 12 1.26 -4.65 9.61
N HIS A 13 1.01 -5.69 8.81
CA HIS A 13 1.30 -5.71 7.36
C HIS A 13 -0.01 -5.76 6.55
N ASN A 14 -1.04 -5.07 7.03
CA ASN A 14 -2.33 -4.97 6.35
C ASN A 14 -2.47 -3.56 5.77
N LEU A 15 -2.24 -3.42 4.47
CA LEU A 15 -2.23 -2.11 3.81
C LEU A 15 -3.60 -1.42 3.86
N ILE A 16 -4.69 -2.18 3.83
CA ILE A 16 -6.05 -1.64 3.88
C ILE A 16 -6.34 -1.02 5.25
N THR A 17 -5.93 -1.72 6.32
CA THR A 17 -6.06 -1.18 7.68
C THR A 17 -5.18 0.05 7.89
N LEU A 18 -3.95 0.04 7.35
CA LEU A 18 -3.05 1.19 7.44
C LEU A 18 -3.57 2.39 6.66
N TYR A 19 -4.08 2.17 5.45
CA TYR A 19 -4.68 3.20 4.62
C TYR A 19 -5.92 3.82 5.28
N GLY A 20 -6.87 3.02 5.77
CA GLY A 20 -8.06 3.55 6.44
C GLY A 20 -7.76 4.35 7.72
N ARG A 21 -6.57 4.21 8.31
CA ARG A 21 -6.12 5.07 9.43
C ARG A 21 -5.43 6.35 8.97
N ALA A 22 -4.86 6.33 7.77
CA ALA A 22 -4.08 7.43 7.21
C ALA A 22 -4.86 8.30 6.21
N GLU A 23 -5.92 7.77 5.59
CA GLU A 23 -6.62 8.37 4.45
C GLU A 23 -7.16 9.78 4.73
N GLU A 24 -7.73 10.01 5.92
CA GLU A 24 -8.24 11.32 6.34
C GLU A 24 -7.17 12.42 6.40
N ARG A 25 -5.88 12.03 6.37
CA ARG A 25 -4.73 12.95 6.46
C ARG A 25 -3.99 13.08 5.13
N LEU A 26 -4.34 12.26 4.15
CA LEU A 26 -3.79 12.36 2.81
C LEU A 26 -4.42 13.57 2.09
N PRO A 27 -3.69 14.21 1.17
CA PRO A 27 -4.23 15.32 0.39
C PRO A 27 -5.39 14.85 -0.51
N ASP A 28 -6.49 15.63 -0.53
CA ASP A 28 -7.72 15.30 -1.27
C ASP A 28 -7.52 15.15 -2.79
N GLU A 29 -6.45 15.75 -3.32
CA GLU A 29 -6.12 15.77 -4.74
C GLU A 29 -5.45 14.46 -5.22
N GLU A 30 -5.03 13.60 -4.29
CA GLU A 30 -4.35 12.34 -4.58
C GLU A 30 -5.15 11.14 -4.07
N THR A 31 -5.98 10.60 -4.96
CA THR A 31 -6.71 9.35 -4.68
C THR A 31 -5.78 8.16 -4.88
N ILE A 32 -5.39 7.50 -3.78
CA ILE A 32 -4.71 6.21 -3.87
C ILE A 32 -5.68 5.19 -4.48
N ASP A 33 -5.23 4.48 -5.51
CA ASP A 33 -5.98 3.37 -6.10
C ASP A 33 -6.13 2.23 -5.07
N VAL A 34 -7.31 2.17 -4.44
CA VAL A 34 -7.63 1.22 -3.38
C VAL A 34 -7.68 -0.21 -3.92
N ASP A 35 -8.14 -0.42 -5.15
CA ASP A 35 -8.19 -1.76 -5.76
C ASP A 35 -6.77 -2.30 -5.96
N LEU A 36 -5.84 -1.44 -6.38
CA LEU A 36 -4.44 -1.82 -6.54
C LEU A 36 -3.76 -2.04 -5.18
N LEU A 37 -4.14 -1.28 -4.15
CA LEU A 37 -3.70 -1.48 -2.77
C LEU A 37 -4.17 -2.83 -2.21
N GLU A 38 -5.42 -3.23 -2.46
CA GLU A 38 -5.98 -4.53 -2.08
C GLU A 38 -5.24 -5.68 -2.76
N ARG A 39 -4.99 -5.56 -4.07
CA ARG A 39 -4.21 -6.56 -4.82
C ARG A 39 -2.80 -6.71 -4.28
N LEU A 40 -2.13 -5.60 -3.94
CA LEU A 40 -0.79 -5.63 -3.36
C LEU A 40 -0.79 -6.26 -1.95
N ASN A 41 -1.80 -5.96 -1.14
CA ASN A 41 -1.99 -6.55 0.18
C ASN A 41 -2.19 -8.08 0.10
N GLN A 42 -3.01 -8.53 -0.84
CA GLN A 42 -3.23 -9.96 -1.08
C GLN A 42 -1.95 -10.64 -1.57
N LEU A 43 -1.23 -10.01 -2.50
CA LEU A 43 0.05 -10.51 -3.02
C LEU A 43 1.07 -10.71 -1.90
N TYR A 44 1.14 -9.80 -0.92
CA TYR A 44 2.02 -9.96 0.24
C TYR A 44 1.67 -11.21 1.05
N ILE A 45 0.39 -11.44 1.33
CA ILE A 45 -0.04 -12.60 2.13
C ILE A 45 0.26 -13.90 1.38
N ASP A 46 -0.06 -13.97 0.09
CA ASP A 46 0.10 -15.18 -0.71
C ASP A 46 1.59 -15.50 -0.96
N ALA A 47 2.44 -14.48 -1.14
CA ALA A 47 3.88 -14.65 -1.21
C ALA A 47 4.48 -15.16 0.11
N ARG A 48 3.91 -14.75 1.25
CA ARG A 48 4.38 -15.13 2.60
C ARG A 48 3.89 -16.51 3.04
N TYR A 49 2.69 -16.92 2.64
CA TYR A 49 2.04 -18.17 3.05
C TYR A 49 1.61 -19.04 1.85
N PRO A 50 2.53 -19.43 0.96
CA PRO A 50 2.19 -20.15 -0.28
C PRO A 50 1.56 -21.53 -0.05
N GLY A 51 1.83 -22.16 1.11
CA GLY A 51 1.33 -23.49 1.46
C GLY A 51 -0.10 -23.51 2.01
N GLU A 52 -0.59 -22.41 2.58
CA GLU A 52 -1.95 -22.33 3.14
C GLU A 52 -2.99 -21.93 2.10
N ARG A 53 -2.56 -21.27 1.02
CA ARG A 53 -3.46 -20.68 0.01
C ARG A 53 -3.23 -21.19 -1.41
N GLY A 54 -2.15 -21.94 -1.66
CA GLY A 54 -1.68 -22.21 -3.00
C GLY A 54 -1.04 -20.97 -3.64
N LEU A 55 -0.64 -21.05 -4.91
CA LEU A 55 -0.39 -19.84 -5.70
C LEU A 55 -1.68 -18.99 -5.71
N MET A 56 -1.59 -17.65 -5.91
CA MET A 56 -2.80 -16.81 -6.05
C MET A 56 -3.78 -17.44 -7.07
N PRO A 57 -5.08 -17.13 -7.04
CA PRO A 57 -6.03 -17.66 -8.01
C PRO A 57 -5.55 -17.53 -9.48
N GLU A 58 -4.81 -16.45 -9.79
CA GLU A 58 -4.19 -16.23 -11.11
C GLU A 58 -2.72 -16.71 -11.23
N GLY A 59 -2.10 -17.23 -10.17
CA GLY A 59 -0.71 -17.66 -10.14
C GLY A 59 0.27 -16.60 -9.63
N LYS A 60 1.54 -16.71 -10.02
CA LYS A 60 2.52 -15.64 -9.76
C LYS A 60 2.23 -14.47 -10.69
N PRO A 61 2.39 -13.21 -10.24
CA PRO A 61 2.23 -12.07 -11.12
C PRO A 61 3.21 -12.14 -12.28
N SER A 62 2.74 -11.70 -13.45
CA SER A 62 3.59 -11.48 -14.62
C SER A 62 4.63 -10.39 -14.34
N GLN A 63 5.66 -10.30 -15.20
CA GLN A 63 6.62 -9.21 -15.09
C GLN A 63 5.97 -7.83 -15.29
N GLU A 64 4.91 -7.76 -16.09
CA GLU A 64 4.17 -6.51 -16.32
C GLU A 64 3.42 -6.07 -15.06
N GLU A 65 2.70 -6.99 -14.42
CA GLU A 65 2.04 -6.73 -13.14
C GLU A 65 3.05 -6.37 -12.04
N GLY A 66 4.18 -7.08 -11.99
CA GLY A 66 5.27 -6.75 -11.06
C GLY A 66 5.80 -5.32 -11.25
N ARG A 67 5.94 -4.86 -12.50
CA ARG A 67 6.28 -3.46 -12.80
C ARG A 67 5.17 -2.49 -12.39
N GLY A 68 3.90 -2.86 -12.62
CA GLY A 68 2.73 -2.08 -12.20
C GLY A 68 2.69 -1.86 -10.68
N PHE A 69 2.85 -2.93 -9.90
CA PHE A 69 2.91 -2.85 -8.43
C PHE A 69 4.06 -1.97 -7.94
N ARG A 70 5.24 -2.10 -8.58
CA ARG A 70 6.40 -1.26 -8.26
C ARG A 70 6.11 0.21 -8.53
N ALA A 71 5.59 0.53 -9.72
CA ALA A 71 5.27 1.91 -10.10
C ALA A 71 4.22 2.53 -9.17
N PHE A 72 3.20 1.75 -8.80
CA PHE A 72 2.20 2.17 -7.82
C PHE A 72 2.82 2.49 -6.46
N ALA A 73 3.67 1.61 -5.93
CA ALA A 73 4.33 1.84 -4.65
C ALA A 73 5.26 3.06 -4.68
N GLU A 74 5.94 3.30 -5.79
CA GLU A 74 6.76 4.51 -5.99
C GLU A 74 5.91 5.78 -6.00
N ASN A 75 4.78 5.76 -6.73
CA ASN A 75 3.87 6.88 -6.76
C ASN A 75 3.34 7.23 -5.37
N VAL A 76 2.81 6.26 -4.62
CA VAL A 76 2.32 6.47 -3.24
C VAL A 76 3.42 7.05 -2.33
N LEU A 77 4.66 6.56 -2.45
CA LEU A 77 5.78 7.06 -1.66
C LEU A 77 6.11 8.51 -2.01
N ASP A 78 6.11 8.85 -3.29
CA ASP A 78 6.42 10.20 -3.76
C ASP A 78 5.33 11.19 -3.36
N THR A 79 4.06 10.81 -3.47
CA THR A 79 2.91 11.56 -2.94
C THR A 79 3.09 11.91 -1.47
N ILE A 80 3.35 10.90 -0.64
CA ILE A 80 3.51 11.09 0.81
C ILE A 80 4.71 11.99 1.10
N ARG A 81 5.82 11.84 0.35
CA ARG A 81 7.01 12.68 0.52
C ARG A 81 6.74 14.14 0.16
N GLN A 82 6.04 14.39 -0.95
CA GLN A 82 5.69 15.75 -1.36
C GLN A 82 4.83 16.42 -0.29
N HIS A 83 3.78 15.74 0.18
CA HIS A 83 2.93 16.24 1.27
C HIS A 83 3.70 16.55 2.56
N LEU A 84 4.64 15.68 2.95
CA LEU A 84 5.48 15.90 4.13
C LEU A 84 6.50 17.04 3.95
N GLN A 85 6.92 17.34 2.72
CA GLN A 85 7.81 18.45 2.41
C GLN A 85 7.08 19.79 2.35
N GLU A 86 5.87 19.83 1.79
CA GLU A 86 5.04 21.04 1.72
C GLU A 86 4.58 21.56 3.10
N LYS A 87 4.52 20.67 4.09
CA LYS A 87 4.17 21.01 5.48
C LYS A 87 5.33 21.56 6.34
N LYS A 88 6.57 21.59 5.84
CA LYS A 88 7.75 22.11 6.55
C LYS A 88 7.97 23.59 6.31
#